data_AF-A0A833FMJ2-F1
#
_entry.id   AF-A0A833FMJ2-F1
#
_cell.length_a   1.000
_cell.length_b   1.000
_cell.length_c   1.000
_cell.angle_alpha   90.00
_cell.angle_beta   90.00
_cell.angle_gamma   90.00
#
_symmetry.space_group_name_H-M   'P 1'
#
loop_
_entity.id
_entity.type
_entity.pdbx_description
1 polymer ?
#
loop_
_entity_poly.entity_id
_entity_poly.type
_entity_poly.pdbx_seq_one_letter_code
_entity_poly.pdbx_strand_id
1 'polypeptide(L)'
;DLPDSDRAQKQRLNSAIDKVAHMLGNTRTVCRQSYIHPAIPEYWLAGKLGSQIDAAGAIRLVAPELSDAERRTLKWLLFIEAEKS
;
A
#
# COMPACT_ATOMS: atom_id res chain seq x y z
N ASP A 1 7.04 -8.38 7.01
CA ASP A 1 6.44 -9.66 7.46
C ASP A 1 5.03 -9.48 7.96
N LEU A 2 4.12 -10.30 7.43
CA LEU A 2 2.73 -10.36 7.84
C LEU A 2 2.62 -11.21 9.12
N PRO A 3 2.01 -10.72 10.21
CA PRO A 3 1.82 -11.51 11.42
C PRO A 3 0.95 -12.76 11.20
N ASP A 4 1.18 -13.81 12.01
CA ASP A 4 0.51 -15.12 11.85
C ASP A 4 -0.99 -15.12 12.22
N SER A 5 -1.46 -14.16 13.02
CA SER A 5 -2.86 -14.10 13.45
C SER A 5 -3.60 -12.87 12.90
N ASP A 6 -4.86 -13.06 12.52
CA ASP A 6 -5.75 -12.00 12.03
C ASP A 6 -5.82 -10.80 12.98
N ARG A 7 -5.84 -11.06 14.30
CA ARG A 7 -5.84 -10.00 15.31
C ARG A 7 -4.57 -9.18 15.24
N ALA A 8 -3.40 -9.82 15.18
CA ALA A 8 -2.11 -9.13 15.10
C ALA A 8 -1.95 -8.39 13.75
N GLN A 9 -2.45 -8.97 12.65
CA GLN A 9 -2.47 -8.30 11.34
C GLN A 9 -3.32 -7.03 11.39
N LYS A 10 -4.57 -7.11 11.87
CA LYS A 10 -5.47 -5.95 12.01
C LYS A 10 -4.87 -4.87 12.92
N GLN A 11 -4.27 -5.27 14.03
CA GLN A 11 -3.62 -4.33 14.95
C GLN A 11 -2.46 -3.62 14.26
N ARG A 12 -1.57 -4.36 13.58
CA ARG A 12 -0.41 -3.78 12.87
C ARG A 12 -0.83 -2.85 11.74
N LEU A 13 -1.84 -3.23 10.95
CA LEU A 13 -2.40 -2.37 9.91
C LEU A 13 -2.99 -1.09 10.49
N ASN A 14 -3.83 -1.22 11.52
CA ASN A 14 -4.46 -0.08 12.18
C ASN A 14 -3.41 0.89 12.76
N SER A 15 -2.37 0.37 13.42
CA SER A 15 -1.28 1.20 13.94
C SER A 15 -0.50 1.92 12.85
N ALA A 16 -0.37 1.35 11.65
CA ALA A 16 0.24 2.05 10.52
C ALA A 16 -0.66 3.20 10.02
N ILE A 17 -1.97 2.94 9.89
CA ILE A 17 -2.93 3.97 9.47
C ILE A 17 -3.03 5.09 10.50
N ASP A 18 -2.99 4.79 11.80
CA ASP A 18 -3.03 5.79 12.87
C ASP A 18 -1.90 6.80 12.77
N LYS A 19 -0.69 6.36 12.40
CA LYS A 19 0.46 7.26 12.21
C LYS A 19 0.20 8.26 11.08
N VAL A 20 -0.33 7.78 9.95
CA VAL A 20 -0.66 8.64 8.81
C VAL A 20 -1.82 9.57 9.15
N ALA A 21 -2.85 9.06 9.81
CA ALA A 21 -3.99 9.84 10.26
C ALA A 21 -3.55 10.98 11.19
N HIS A 22 -2.66 10.71 12.13
CA HIS A 22 -2.08 11.71 13.03
C HIS A 22 -1.29 12.78 12.28
N MET A 23 -0.42 12.39 11.33
CA MET A 23 0.34 13.34 10.51
C MET A 23 -0.56 14.27 9.68
N LEU A 24 -1.70 13.76 9.20
CA LEU A 24 -2.65 14.51 8.38
C LEU A 24 -3.73 15.24 9.19
N GLY A 25 -3.74 15.12 10.53
CA GLY A 25 -4.75 15.73 11.38
C GLY A 25 -6.16 15.13 11.24
N ASN A 26 -6.26 13.86 10.82
CA ASN A 26 -7.52 13.17 10.54
C ASN A 26 -7.78 12.00 11.50
N THR A 27 -9.03 11.52 11.56
CA THR A 27 -9.33 10.25 12.22
C THR A 27 -8.86 9.06 11.38
N ARG A 28 -8.66 7.88 12.00
CA ARG A 28 -8.33 6.65 11.27
C ARG A 28 -9.33 6.37 10.15
N THR A 29 -10.62 6.53 10.42
CA THR A 29 -11.70 6.26 9.46
C THR A 29 -11.58 7.17 8.23
N VAL A 30 -11.41 8.48 8.43
CA VAL A 30 -11.25 9.45 7.34
C VAL A 30 -9.95 9.19 6.57
N CYS A 31 -8.82 8.97 7.26
CA CYS A 31 -7.54 8.68 6.63
C CYS A 31 -7.64 7.44 5.72
N ARG A 32 -8.27 6.37 6.22
CA ARG A 32 -8.43 5.11 5.47
C ARG A 32 -9.34 5.27 4.25
N GLN A 33 -10.41 6.06 4.34
CA GLN A 33 -11.39 6.21 3.26
C GLN A 33 -10.94 7.19 2.18
N SER A 34 -10.22 8.25 2.54
CA SER A 34 -9.97 9.38 1.64
C SER A 34 -8.52 9.53 1.20
N TYR A 35 -7.54 8.95 1.92
CA TYR A 35 -6.12 9.17 1.65
C TYR A 35 -5.35 7.89 1.28
N ILE A 36 -5.84 6.73 1.71
CA ILE A 36 -5.17 5.45 1.46
C ILE A 36 -5.86 4.73 0.31
N HIS A 37 -5.09 4.37 -0.71
CA HIS A 37 -5.61 3.55 -1.81
C HIS A 37 -6.09 2.19 -1.27
N PRO A 38 -7.33 1.74 -1.56
CA PRO A 38 -7.94 0.57 -0.91
C PRO A 38 -7.20 -0.74 -1.14
N ALA A 39 -6.45 -0.86 -2.24
CA ALA A 39 -5.63 -2.04 -2.51
C ALA A 39 -4.47 -2.21 -1.50
N ILE A 40 -3.97 -1.13 -0.87
CA ILE A 40 -2.86 -1.25 0.10
C ILE A 40 -3.21 -2.17 1.28
N PRO A 41 -4.29 -1.91 2.06
CA PRO A 41 -4.66 -2.80 3.15
C PRO A 41 -5.12 -4.18 2.66
N GLU A 42 -5.81 -4.26 1.51
CA GLU A 42 -6.29 -5.52 0.93
C GLU A 42 -5.14 -6.48 0.61
N TYR A 43 -4.17 -6.02 -0.19
CA TYR A 43 -3.06 -6.86 -0.64
C TYR A 43 -2.03 -7.12 0.47
N TRP A 44 -1.91 -6.21 1.43
CA TRP A 44 -1.08 -6.45 2.61
C TRP A 44 -1.67 -7.58 3.48
N LEU A 45 -2.97 -7.53 3.78
CA LEU A 45 -3.65 -8.59 4.54
C LEU A 45 -3.66 -9.94 3.81
N ALA A 46 -3.67 -9.92 2.48
CA ALA A 46 -3.52 -11.13 1.66
C ALA A 46 -2.08 -11.67 1.60
N GLY A 47 -1.10 -10.98 2.20
CA GLY A 47 0.32 -11.35 2.14
C GLY A 47 0.95 -11.18 0.75
N LYS A 48 0.30 -10.45 -0.15
CA LYS A 48 0.72 -10.29 -1.56
C LYS A 48 1.46 -8.99 -1.85
N LEU A 49 1.26 -7.95 -1.03
CA LEU A 49 1.77 -6.60 -1.34
C LEU A 49 3.29 -6.58 -1.58
N GLY A 50 4.08 -7.26 -0.75
CA GLY A 50 5.54 -7.28 -0.88
C GLY A 50 6.00 -7.90 -2.20
N SER A 51 5.58 -9.13 -2.46
CA SER A 51 5.96 -9.85 -3.68
C SER A 51 5.47 -9.17 -4.96
N GLN A 52 4.31 -8.51 -4.93
CA GLN A 52 3.83 -7.74 -6.07
C GLN A 52 4.57 -6.43 -6.29
N ILE A 53 5.00 -5.73 -5.24
CA ILE A 53 5.88 -4.56 -5.40
C ILE A 53 7.19 -4.99 -6.07
N ASP A 54 7.73 -6.14 -5.68
CA ASP A 54 8.95 -6.70 -6.29
C ASP A 54 8.72 -7.06 -7.77
N ALA A 55 7.61 -7.75 -8.08
CA ALA A 55 7.24 -8.09 -9.46
C ALA A 55 7.02 -6.85 -10.33
N ALA A 56 6.33 -5.84 -9.80
CA ALA A 56 6.11 -4.56 -10.46
C ALA A 56 7.41 -3.80 -10.75
N GLY A 57 8.50 -4.12 -10.03
CA GLY A 57 9.83 -3.56 -10.28
C GLY A 57 10.30 -3.71 -11.73
N ALA A 58 9.89 -4.78 -12.42
CA ALA A 58 10.20 -5.06 -13.82
C ALA A 58 9.56 -4.08 -14.82
N ILE A 59 8.51 -3.34 -14.42
CA ILE A 59 7.86 -2.35 -15.27
C ILE A 59 8.86 -1.23 -15.58
N ARG A 60 9.08 -0.98 -16.87
CA ARG A 60 9.89 0.16 -17.34
C ARG A 60 9.05 1.43 -17.22
N LEU A 61 9.43 2.30 -16.29
CA LEU A 61 8.79 3.58 -16.04
C LEU A 61 9.85 4.67 -16.03
N VAL A 62 9.73 5.65 -16.93
CA VAL A 62 10.59 6.84 -16.96
C VAL A 62 9.81 7.99 -16.33
N ALA A 63 10.11 8.29 -15.06
CA ALA A 63 9.49 9.37 -14.31
C ALA A 63 10.57 10.03 -13.42
N PRO A 64 11.39 10.93 -13.99
CA PRO A 64 12.56 11.49 -13.30
C PRO A 64 12.18 12.36 -12.09
N GLU A 65 11.03 13.02 -12.14
CA GLU A 65 10.52 13.90 -11.06
C GLU A 65 9.99 13.13 -9.83
N LEU A 66 9.77 11.82 -9.95
CA LEU A 66 9.30 11.01 -8.84
C LEU A 66 10.49 10.50 -8.02
N SER A 67 10.34 10.43 -6.71
CA SER A 67 11.25 9.67 -5.85
C SER A 67 11.15 8.17 -6.13
N ASP A 68 12.11 7.40 -5.62
CA ASP A 68 12.07 5.93 -5.74
C ASP A 68 10.84 5.31 -5.08
N ALA A 69 10.37 5.89 -3.96
CA ALA A 69 9.17 5.41 -3.27
C ALA A 69 7.91 5.67 -4.11
N GLU A 70 7.80 6.85 -4.72
CA GLU A 70 6.69 7.20 -5.60
C GLU A 70 6.70 6.35 -6.87
N ARG A 71 7.87 6.13 -7.49
CA ARG A 71 8.00 5.23 -8.64
C ARG A 71 7.60 3.80 -8.30
N ARG A 72 8.05 3.25 -7.17
CA ARG A 72 7.65 1.89 -6.74
C ARG A 72 6.14 1.80 -6.54
N THR A 73 5.54 2.81 -5.92
CA THR A 73 4.09 2.88 -5.72
C THR A 73 3.35 2.92 -7.05
N LEU A 74 3.77 3.80 -7.97
CA LEU A 74 3.15 3.91 -9.29
C LEU A 74 3.30 2.63 -10.12
N LYS A 75 4.48 2.00 -10.12
CA LYS A 75 4.69 0.70 -10.77
C LYS A 75 3.74 -0.36 -10.21
N TRP A 76 3.61 -0.44 -8.90
CA TRP A 76 2.71 -1.41 -8.26
C TRP A 76 1.24 -1.14 -8.60
N LEU A 77 0.81 0.13 -8.64
CA LEU A 77 -0.56 0.48 -9.07
C LEU A 77 -0.83 0.05 -10.52
N LEU A 78 0.10 0.32 -11.44
CA LEU A 78 -0.01 -0.12 -12.84
C LEU A 78 -0.04 -1.65 -12.96
N PHE A 79 0.75 -2.34 -12.14
CA PHE A 79 0.79 -3.80 -12.10
C PHE A 79 -0.58 -4.41 -11.73
N ILE A 80 -1.20 -3.92 -10.63
CA ILE A 80 -2.50 -4.45 -10.19
C ILE A 80 -3.67 -3.99 -11.08
N GLU A 81 -3.52 -2.92 -11.86
CA GLU A 81 -4.51 -2.52 -12.87
C GLU A 81 -4.45 -3.44 -14.09
N ALA A 82 -3.25 -3.85 -14.50
CA ALA A 82 -3.06 -4.81 -15.59
C ALA A 82 -3.59 -6.21 -15.24
N GLU A 83 -3.46 -6.66 -13.98
CA GLU A 83 -4.02 -7.95 -13.53
C GLU A 83 -5.57 -8.00 -13.52
N LYS A 84 -6.23 -6.83 -13.50
CA LYS A 84 -7.71 -6.74 -13.50
C LYS A 84 -8.33 -6.73 -14.90
N SER A 85 -7.51 -6.55 -15.94
CA SER A 85 -7.93 -6.46 -17.35
C SER A 85 -7.75 -7.80 -18.06
#